data_AF-A0A022KZ89-F1
#
_entry.id   AF-A0A022KZ89-F1
#
_cell.length_a   1.000
_cell.length_b   1.000
_cell.length_c   1.000
_cell.angle_alpha   90.00
_cell.angle_beta   90.00
_cell.angle_gamma   90.00
#
_symmetry.space_group_name_H-M   'P 1'
#
loop_
_entity.id
_entity.type
_entity.pdbx_description
1 polymer ?
#
loop_
_entity_poly.entity_id
_entity_poly.type
_entity_poly.pdbx_seq_one_letter_code
_entity_poly.pdbx_strand_id
1 'polypeptide(L)'
;MGLSGLALALGAAACTGGDDEPASPPAAEETTEAELTTEPAEEPTSEEPTEESSASDGGGDAEVSEEDRTVAKERFVSFMQVVDDPDYEAACGYMLDPSTGEPPVGAELAACAESLEQELGSSVDVEPGTFDVLDASMVEASADDSGAVTISFGGSQFPVPMTKHTDGQWYFTNPDLGG
;
A
#
# COMPACT_ATOMS: atom_id res chain seq x y z
N MET A 1 27.81 -20.56 44.18
CA MET A 1 28.08 -19.29 44.92
C MET A 1 27.93 -18.17 43.89
N GLY A 2 26.77 -17.52 43.80
CA GLY A 2 26.44 -16.20 44.41
C GLY A 2 26.81 -15.09 43.39
N LEU A 3 25.98 -14.11 43.01
CA LEU A 3 24.93 -13.34 43.69
C LEU A 3 23.84 -12.90 42.66
N SER A 4 22.54 -12.91 43.00
CA SER A 4 21.69 -11.73 43.28
C SER A 4 21.77 -10.62 42.23
N GLY A 5 20.73 -10.12 41.58
CA GLY A 5 19.28 -10.07 41.84
C GLY A 5 18.79 -8.67 41.44
N LEU A 6 17.55 -8.53 40.95
CA LEU A 6 16.63 -7.40 41.19
C LEU A 6 15.36 -7.56 40.34
N ALA A 7 14.24 -7.62 41.04
CA ALA A 7 12.88 -7.63 40.52
C ALA A 7 12.43 -6.18 40.21
N LEU A 8 11.64 -6.02 39.15
CA LEU A 8 10.80 -4.86 38.87
C LEU A 8 9.41 -5.42 38.48
N ALA A 9 8.49 -5.51 39.43
CA ALA A 9 7.54 -4.46 39.83
C ALA A 9 6.37 -4.34 38.83
N LEU A 10 5.22 -4.84 39.30
CA LEU A 10 3.90 -4.76 38.67
C LEU A 10 3.47 -3.31 38.44
N GLY A 11 2.90 -3.05 37.27
CA GLY A 11 2.10 -1.84 36.99
C GLY A 11 0.79 -2.24 36.34
N ALA A 12 -0.26 -2.43 37.14
CA ALA A 12 -1.62 -2.58 36.67
C ALA A 12 -2.25 -1.20 36.43
N ALA A 13 -2.63 -0.92 35.20
CA ALA A 13 -3.61 0.11 34.87
C ALA A 13 -4.75 -0.58 34.11
N ALA A 14 -5.68 -1.20 34.85
CA ALA A 14 -6.97 -1.58 34.30
C ALA A 14 -7.78 -0.29 34.17
N CYS A 15 -7.90 0.22 32.95
CA CYS A 15 -8.71 1.39 32.64
C CYS A 15 -10.19 1.00 32.81
N THR A 16 -10.81 1.48 33.88
CA THR A 16 -12.26 1.39 34.06
C THR A 16 -12.89 2.51 33.25
N GLY A 17 -13.52 2.17 32.12
CA GLY A 17 -14.45 3.05 31.41
C GLY A 17 -15.52 2.13 30.83
N GLY A 18 -16.77 2.16 31.26
CA GLY A 18 -17.56 3.33 31.59
C GLY A 18 -18.70 3.34 30.57
N ASP A 19 -19.64 2.42 30.77
CA ASP A 19 -20.88 2.25 30.02
C ASP A 19 -21.80 3.43 30.32
N ASP A 20 -22.20 4.17 29.28
CA ASP A 20 -23.35 5.07 29.34
C ASP A 20 -23.94 5.22 27.92
N GLU A 21 -24.85 4.31 27.59
CA GLU A 21 -25.91 4.56 26.61
C GLU A 21 -26.91 5.55 27.19
N PRO A 22 -27.29 6.60 26.45
CA PRO A 22 -28.62 7.15 26.59
C PRO A 22 -29.49 6.70 25.41
N ALA A 23 -30.39 5.77 25.71
CA ALA A 23 -31.62 5.57 24.97
C ALA A 23 -32.43 6.88 24.91
N SER A 24 -32.97 7.19 23.74
CA SER A 24 -34.21 7.96 23.59
C SER A 24 -34.93 7.58 22.29
N PRO A 25 -36.12 6.97 22.37
CA PRO A 25 -37.16 7.06 21.34
C PRO A 25 -37.99 8.36 21.57
N PRO A 26 -38.98 8.78 20.73
CA PRO A 26 -39.70 7.99 19.73
C PRO A 26 -40.08 8.71 18.40
N ALA A 27 -40.68 7.90 17.52
CA ALA A 27 -41.85 8.18 16.68
C ALA A 27 -41.76 9.02 15.38
N ALA A 28 -42.14 8.29 14.31
CA ALA A 28 -43.01 8.65 13.20
C ALA A 28 -42.48 9.66 12.16
N GLU A 29 -42.50 9.26 10.88
CA GLU A 29 -43.62 9.55 9.98
C GLU A 29 -43.71 8.48 8.88
N GLU A 30 -44.92 7.95 8.68
CA GLU A 30 -45.34 7.31 7.43
C GLU A 30 -45.55 8.39 6.37
N THR A 31 -45.09 8.16 5.14
CA THR A 31 -45.75 8.59 3.89
C THR A 31 -45.09 7.78 2.76
N THR A 32 -45.73 6.70 2.31
CA THR A 32 -46.59 6.62 1.12
C THR A 32 -45.87 6.91 -0.19
N GLU A 33 -45.91 5.87 -1.02
CA GLU A 33 -45.52 5.71 -2.42
C GLU A 33 -45.78 6.92 -3.34
N ALA A 34 -44.83 7.17 -4.24
CA ALA A 34 -45.05 7.90 -5.49
C ALA A 34 -44.28 7.23 -6.64
N GLU A 35 -45.01 6.34 -7.30
CA GLU A 35 -45.09 6.08 -8.74
C GLU A 35 -43.80 6.08 -9.61
N LEU A 36 -43.52 4.87 -10.10
CA LEU A 36 -42.83 4.59 -11.37
C LEU A 36 -43.32 5.48 -12.52
N THR A 37 -42.40 6.08 -13.26
CA THR A 37 -42.63 6.43 -14.68
C THR A 37 -41.37 6.10 -15.47
N THR A 38 -41.56 5.29 -16.51
CA THR A 38 -40.53 4.68 -17.36
C THR A 38 -40.52 5.37 -18.73
N GLU A 39 -39.32 5.75 -19.18
CA GLU A 39 -38.82 5.86 -20.58
C GLU A 39 -39.27 7.02 -21.51
N PRO A 40 -38.60 7.25 -22.68
CA PRO A 40 -37.15 7.50 -22.87
C PRO A 40 -36.90 8.68 -23.87
N ALA A 41 -35.69 9.25 -23.93
CA ALA A 41 -35.25 10.03 -25.10
C ALA A 41 -33.73 10.07 -25.26
N GLU A 42 -33.29 9.48 -26.37
CA GLU A 42 -31.95 9.45 -26.95
C GLU A 42 -31.45 10.83 -27.44
N GLU A 43 -30.21 11.20 -27.09
CA GLU A 43 -29.04 11.49 -27.97
C GLU A 43 -28.83 12.98 -28.37
N PRO A 44 -27.64 13.42 -28.84
CA PRO A 44 -26.36 13.46 -28.13
C PRO A 44 -25.73 14.88 -28.21
N THR A 45 -24.97 15.31 -27.20
CA THR A 45 -24.07 16.48 -27.36
C THR A 45 -22.66 16.13 -26.94
N SER A 46 -21.80 16.16 -27.96
CA SER A 46 -20.36 16.12 -27.92
C SER A 46 -19.80 17.19 -26.98
N GLU A 47 -19.08 16.76 -25.94
CA GLU A 47 -18.12 17.61 -25.23
C GLU A 47 -16.80 16.83 -25.16
N GLU A 48 -15.76 17.45 -25.69
CA GLU A 48 -14.39 16.95 -25.69
C GLU A 48 -13.91 16.86 -24.23
N PRO A 49 -13.24 15.78 -23.78
CA PRO A 49 -12.64 15.77 -22.47
C PRO A 49 -11.49 16.79 -22.46
N THR A 50 -11.71 17.87 -21.73
CA THR A 50 -10.68 18.81 -21.34
C THR A 50 -9.71 18.07 -20.44
N GLU A 51 -8.42 18.08 -20.78
CA GLU A 51 -7.35 17.65 -19.89
C GLU A 51 -7.36 18.58 -18.66
N GLU A 52 -8.07 18.18 -17.60
CA GLU A 52 -7.86 18.73 -16.26
C GLU A 52 -6.51 18.22 -15.75
N SER A 53 -5.45 18.95 -16.13
CA SER A 53 -4.22 19.00 -15.34
C SER A 53 -4.56 19.72 -14.03
N SER A 54 -5.02 18.97 -13.03
CA SER A 54 -5.05 19.44 -11.65
C SER A 54 -3.62 19.52 -11.13
N ALA A 55 -3.02 20.70 -11.27
CA ALA A 55 -1.85 21.07 -10.51
C ALA A 55 -2.25 21.10 -9.02
N SER A 56 -1.74 20.16 -8.24
CA SER A 56 -1.93 20.13 -6.78
C SER A 56 -1.16 21.28 -6.12
N ASP A 57 -1.89 22.07 -5.35
CA ASP A 57 -1.48 23.27 -4.63
C ASP A 57 -0.84 22.88 -3.28
N GLY A 58 0.26 23.55 -2.91
CA GLY A 58 0.60 23.78 -1.50
C GLY A 58 1.42 22.70 -0.79
N GLY A 59 2.73 22.92 -0.69
CA GLY A 59 3.60 22.17 0.20
C GLY A 59 3.32 22.43 1.70
N GLY A 60 3.44 21.37 2.49
CA GLY A 60 3.53 21.39 3.95
C GLY A 60 3.00 20.07 4.54
N ASP A 61 3.91 19.15 4.90
CA ASP A 61 3.64 17.76 5.30
C ASP A 61 2.80 17.02 4.25
N ALA A 62 3.46 16.46 3.23
CA ALA A 62 2.79 15.78 2.13
C ALA A 62 2.19 14.45 2.63
N GLU A 63 0.99 14.54 3.19
CA GLU A 63 0.09 13.41 3.35
C GLU A 63 -0.03 12.68 2.00
N VAL A 64 0.14 11.36 2.00
CA VAL A 64 0.09 10.57 0.77
C VAL A 64 -1.31 10.65 0.18
N SER A 65 -1.42 11.23 -1.02
CA SER A 65 -2.68 11.45 -1.72
C SER A 65 -3.33 10.14 -2.21
N GLU A 66 -4.62 10.20 -2.59
CA GLU A 66 -5.30 9.04 -3.19
C GLU A 66 -4.70 8.65 -4.55
N GLU A 67 -4.25 9.63 -5.33
CA GLU A 67 -3.51 9.41 -6.58
C GLU A 67 -2.20 8.68 -6.31
N ASP A 68 -1.43 9.14 -5.32
CA ASP A 68 -0.18 8.50 -4.92
C ASP A 68 -0.36 7.05 -4.49
N ARG A 69 -1.41 6.75 -3.72
CA ARG A 69 -1.76 5.37 -3.35
C ARG A 69 -2.12 4.53 -4.57
N THR A 70 -2.80 5.12 -5.55
CA THR A 70 -3.14 4.42 -6.80
C THR A 70 -1.87 4.06 -7.57
N VAL A 71 -0.95 5.01 -7.74
CA VAL A 71 0.35 4.77 -8.38
C VAL A 71 1.18 3.74 -7.61
N ALA A 72 1.19 3.78 -6.28
CA ALA A 72 1.88 2.78 -5.46
C ALA A 72 1.33 1.36 -5.67
N LYS A 73 0.00 1.22 -5.75
CA LYS A 73 -0.67 -0.06 -6.04
C LYS A 73 -0.31 -0.60 -7.42
N GLU A 74 -0.32 0.25 -8.45
CA GLU A 74 0.08 -0.13 -9.81
C GLU A 74 1.56 -0.55 -9.87
N ARG A 75 2.42 0.16 -9.13
CA ARG A 75 3.83 -0.17 -9.01
C ARG A 75 4.05 -1.53 -8.33
N PHE A 76 3.28 -1.83 -7.29
CA PHE A 76 3.29 -3.15 -6.64
C PHE A 76 2.85 -4.27 -7.59
N VAL A 77 1.76 -4.08 -8.35
CA VAL A 77 1.31 -5.06 -9.35
C VAL A 77 2.41 -5.34 -10.38
N SER A 78 3.06 -4.29 -10.87
CA SER A 78 4.18 -4.42 -11.82
C SER A 78 5.35 -5.22 -11.23
N PHE A 79 5.66 -5.02 -9.95
CA PHE A 79 6.67 -5.82 -9.25
C PHE A 79 6.28 -7.30 -9.16
N MET A 80 5.02 -7.61 -8.84
CA MET A 80 4.56 -9.00 -8.75
C MET A 80 4.68 -9.73 -10.09
N GLN A 81 4.43 -9.05 -11.21
CA GLN A 81 4.62 -9.60 -12.56
C GLN A 81 6.09 -9.87 -12.85
N VAL A 82 6.98 -8.96 -12.46
CA VAL A 82 8.44 -9.13 -12.64
C VAL A 82 8.98 -10.32 -11.84
N VAL A 83 8.47 -10.53 -10.62
CA VAL A 83 8.84 -11.68 -9.78
C VAL A 83 8.29 -12.99 -10.35
N ASP A 84 7.13 -12.95 -11.01
CA ASP A 84 6.50 -14.10 -11.69
C ASP A 84 7.31 -14.59 -12.91
N ASP A 85 7.98 -13.66 -13.62
CA ASP A 85 8.84 -13.89 -14.80
C ASP A 85 10.34 -14.18 -14.47
N PRO A 86 10.63 -14.70 -13.28
CA PRO A 86 11.93 -14.61 -12.57
C PRO A 86 12.94 -13.55 -13.05
N ASP A 87 12.51 -12.31 -13.31
CA ASP A 87 13.42 -11.23 -13.70
C ASP A 87 13.98 -10.53 -12.47
N TYR A 88 15.00 -11.13 -11.86
CA TYR A 88 15.62 -10.64 -10.62
C TYR A 88 16.28 -9.27 -10.77
N GLU A 89 16.80 -8.95 -11.97
CA GLU A 89 17.40 -7.63 -12.25
C GLU A 89 16.32 -6.56 -12.25
N ALA A 90 15.21 -6.79 -12.95
CA ALA A 90 14.07 -5.89 -12.90
C ALA A 90 13.51 -5.80 -11.47
N ALA A 91 13.38 -6.91 -10.74
CA ALA A 91 12.84 -6.94 -9.37
C ALA A 91 13.65 -6.07 -8.42
N CYS A 92 14.98 -6.16 -8.50
CA CYS A 92 15.89 -5.30 -7.73
C CYS A 92 15.76 -3.81 -8.07
N GLY A 93 15.34 -3.47 -9.29
CA GLY A 93 15.01 -2.11 -9.69
C GLY A 93 13.75 -1.52 -9.03
N TYR A 94 12.96 -2.33 -8.30
CA TYR A 94 11.83 -1.85 -7.49
C TYR A 94 12.22 -1.57 -6.04
N MET A 95 13.46 -1.87 -5.63
CA MET A 95 13.90 -1.71 -4.24
C MET A 95 14.87 -0.53 -4.11
N LEU A 96 14.82 0.18 -2.98
CA LEU A 96 15.90 1.08 -2.60
C LEU A 96 17.02 0.30 -1.92
N ASP A 97 18.26 0.66 -2.25
CA ASP A 97 19.42 0.21 -1.48
C ASP A 97 19.35 0.81 -0.07
N PRO A 98 19.37 0.00 1.00
CA PRO A 98 19.20 0.50 2.36
C PRO A 98 20.40 1.30 2.88
N SER A 99 21.57 1.18 2.25
CA SER A 99 22.78 1.90 2.65
C SER A 99 22.83 3.32 2.08
N THR A 100 22.23 3.52 0.92
CA THR A 100 22.29 4.78 0.16
C THR A 100 20.94 5.50 0.07
N GLY A 101 19.83 4.76 0.20
CA GLY A 101 18.47 5.26 -0.03
C GLY A 101 18.14 5.46 -1.51
N GLU A 102 19.01 5.03 -2.43
CA GLU A 102 18.86 5.20 -3.87
C GLU A 102 18.53 3.86 -4.55
N PRO A 103 17.82 3.87 -5.69
CA PRO A 103 17.63 2.65 -6.47
C PRO A 103 18.99 2.14 -6.99
N PRO A 104 19.27 0.82 -6.90
CA PRO A 104 20.52 0.26 -7.36
C PRO A 104 20.63 0.36 -8.89
N VAL A 105 21.83 0.63 -9.39
CA VAL A 105 22.12 0.71 -10.84
C VAL A 105 23.41 -0.04 -11.16
N GLY A 106 23.56 -0.45 -12.42
CA GLY A 106 24.82 -1.03 -12.92
C GLY A 106 25.28 -2.25 -12.12
N ALA A 107 26.47 -2.16 -11.52
CA ALA A 107 27.08 -3.29 -10.81
C ALA A 107 26.34 -3.63 -9.51
N GLU A 108 25.80 -2.63 -8.80
CA GLU A 108 24.99 -2.86 -7.60
C GLU A 108 23.67 -3.57 -7.92
N LEU A 109 23.02 -3.20 -9.03
CA LEU A 109 21.81 -3.85 -9.51
C LEU A 109 22.06 -5.33 -9.84
N ALA A 110 23.14 -5.60 -10.57
CA ALA A 110 23.54 -6.97 -10.91
C ALA A 110 23.84 -7.81 -9.65
N ALA A 111 24.55 -7.24 -8.67
CA ALA A 111 24.85 -7.92 -7.42
C ALA A 111 23.58 -8.21 -6.58
N CYS A 112 22.59 -7.30 -6.61
CA CYS A 112 21.28 -7.55 -6.01
C CYS A 112 20.57 -8.72 -6.70
N ALA A 113 20.54 -8.73 -8.03
CA ALA A 113 19.89 -9.79 -8.80
C ALA A 113 20.52 -11.17 -8.52
N GLU A 114 21.85 -11.26 -8.50
CA GLU A 114 22.57 -12.49 -8.15
C GLU A 114 22.25 -12.96 -6.73
N SER A 115 22.11 -12.04 -5.77
CA SER A 115 21.76 -12.39 -4.39
C SER A 115 20.32 -12.87 -4.28
N LEU A 116 19.39 -12.21 -5.00
CA LEU A 116 17.98 -12.54 -5.03
C LEU A 116 17.73 -13.89 -5.73
N GLU A 117 18.44 -14.20 -6.81
CA GLU A 117 18.41 -15.49 -7.48
C GLU A 117 18.87 -16.62 -6.53
N GLN A 118 19.94 -16.39 -5.78
CA GLN A 118 20.45 -17.39 -4.82
C GLN A 118 19.44 -17.67 -3.68
N GLU A 119 18.70 -16.66 -3.24
CA GLU A 119 17.72 -16.80 -2.16
C GLU A 119 16.39 -17.38 -2.64
N LEU A 120 15.86 -16.89 -3.77
CA LEU A 120 14.52 -17.24 -4.26
C LEU A 120 14.53 -18.35 -5.30
N GLY A 121 15.55 -18.44 -6.16
CA GLY A 121 15.60 -19.38 -7.29
C GLY A 121 15.60 -20.86 -6.88
N SER A 122 15.88 -21.17 -5.60
CA SER A 122 15.77 -22.53 -5.04
C SER A 122 14.54 -22.74 -4.14
N SER A 123 13.83 -21.66 -3.79
CA SER A 123 12.91 -21.60 -2.65
C SER A 123 11.47 -21.28 -3.05
N VAL A 124 11.30 -20.56 -4.15
CA VAL A 124 10.02 -20.05 -4.62
C VAL A 124 9.60 -20.84 -5.86
N ASP A 125 8.70 -21.80 -5.65
CA ASP A 125 8.00 -22.52 -6.72
C ASP A 125 6.71 -21.73 -7.02
N VAL A 126 6.87 -20.57 -7.67
CA VAL A 126 5.74 -19.81 -8.23
C VAL A 126 5.61 -20.24 -9.68
N GLU A 127 4.45 -20.78 -10.04
CA GLU A 127 4.15 -21.09 -11.44
C GLU A 127 4.00 -19.78 -12.23
N PRO A 128 4.61 -19.65 -13.42
CA PRO A 128 4.39 -18.50 -14.27
C PRO A 128 2.89 -18.28 -14.56
N GLY A 129 2.46 -17.03 -14.54
CA GLY A 129 1.09 -16.57 -14.66
C GLY A 129 0.29 -16.59 -13.36
N THR A 130 0.92 -16.85 -12.21
CA THR A 130 0.23 -16.83 -10.90
C THR A 130 -0.31 -15.43 -10.58
N PHE A 131 0.45 -14.40 -10.95
CA PHE A 131 0.10 -13.01 -10.65
C PHE A 131 -0.54 -12.24 -11.82
N ASP A 132 -0.78 -12.89 -12.97
CA ASP A 132 -1.41 -12.25 -14.15
C ASP A 132 -2.82 -11.71 -13.88
N VAL A 133 -3.52 -12.33 -12.92
CA VAL A 133 -4.88 -11.94 -12.52
C VAL A 133 -4.89 -10.84 -11.46
N LEU A 134 -3.72 -10.42 -10.97
CA LEU A 134 -3.61 -9.42 -9.93
C LEU A 134 -3.71 -8.02 -10.55
N ASP A 135 -4.81 -7.33 -10.24
CA ASP A 135 -5.02 -5.94 -10.63
C ASP A 135 -4.88 -5.00 -9.44
N ALA A 136 -4.58 -3.73 -9.70
CA ALA A 136 -4.51 -2.71 -8.65
C ALA A 136 -5.84 -2.58 -7.88
N SER A 137 -6.98 -2.91 -8.48
CA SER A 137 -8.29 -2.90 -7.78
C SER A 137 -8.39 -3.94 -6.66
N MET A 138 -7.60 -5.02 -6.72
CA MET A 138 -7.55 -6.08 -5.70
C MET A 138 -6.55 -5.78 -4.56
N VAL A 139 -5.76 -4.72 -4.75
CA VAL A 139 -4.71 -4.29 -3.83
C VAL A 139 -5.23 -3.13 -2.99
N GLU A 140 -4.95 -3.15 -1.70
CA GLU A 140 -5.20 -2.05 -0.77
C GLU A 140 -3.89 -1.36 -0.42
N ALA A 141 -3.92 -0.05 -0.25
CA ALA A 141 -2.77 0.75 0.12
C ALA A 141 -3.15 1.70 1.26
N SER A 142 -2.40 1.65 2.35
CA SER A 142 -2.55 2.52 3.51
C SER A 142 -1.24 3.26 3.76
N ALA A 143 -1.30 4.58 3.88
CA ALA A 143 -0.15 5.38 4.27
C ALA A 143 -0.07 5.52 5.79
N ASP A 144 1.15 5.56 6.32
CA ASP A 144 1.43 5.90 7.71
C ASP A 144 1.92 7.35 7.87
N ASP A 145 2.16 7.76 9.12
CA ASP A 145 2.61 9.12 9.46
C ASP A 145 4.02 9.47 8.93
N SER A 146 4.78 8.49 8.42
CA SER A 146 6.09 8.71 7.79
C SER A 146 6.01 8.96 6.28
N GLY A 147 4.81 8.81 5.70
CA GLY A 147 4.61 8.89 4.26
C GLY A 147 4.93 7.58 3.52
N ALA A 148 5.25 6.50 4.24
CA ALA A 148 5.38 5.18 3.66
C ALA A 148 3.99 4.56 3.42
N VAL A 149 3.87 3.81 2.32
CA VAL A 149 2.66 3.09 1.94
C VAL A 149 2.86 1.61 2.21
N THR A 150 1.97 1.05 3.01
CA THR A 150 1.88 -0.40 3.19
C THR A 150 0.83 -0.98 2.24
N ILE A 151 1.18 -2.07 1.57
CA ILE A 151 0.33 -2.78 0.63
C ILE A 151 -0.34 -3.97 1.31
N SER A 152 -1.60 -4.24 0.98
CA SER A 152 -2.32 -5.46 1.38
C SER A 152 -3.07 -6.05 0.20
N PHE A 153 -3.16 -7.38 0.11
CA PHE A 153 -3.96 -8.08 -0.88
C PHE A 153 -4.55 -9.35 -0.28
N GLY A 154 -5.80 -9.68 -0.61
CA GLY A 154 -6.47 -10.87 -0.07
C GLY A 154 -6.57 -10.90 1.45
N GLY A 155 -6.63 -9.73 2.10
CA GLY A 155 -6.64 -9.59 3.56
C GLY A 155 -5.28 -9.84 4.24
N SER A 156 -4.21 -10.03 3.47
CA SER A 156 -2.84 -10.20 3.97
C SER A 156 -1.99 -8.99 3.63
N GLN A 157 -1.25 -8.49 4.62
CA GLN A 157 -0.32 -7.38 4.46
C GLN A 157 0.98 -7.85 3.82
N PHE A 158 1.45 -7.13 2.81
CA PHE A 158 2.79 -7.32 2.26
C PHE A 158 3.83 -6.75 3.24
N PRO A 159 4.87 -7.53 3.60
CA PRO A 159 5.74 -7.18 4.73
C PRO A 159 6.68 -6.01 4.46
N VAL A 160 6.86 -5.61 3.20
CA VAL A 160 7.81 -4.57 2.82
C VAL A 160 7.05 -3.31 2.41
N PRO A 161 7.18 -2.20 3.16
CA PRO A 161 6.53 -0.95 2.79
C PRO A 161 7.16 -0.33 1.54
N MET A 162 6.45 0.61 0.93
CA MET A 162 6.93 1.41 -0.19
C MET A 162 7.09 2.87 0.23
N THR A 163 8.09 3.56 -0.32
CA THR A 163 8.24 5.01 -0.19
C THR A 163 8.34 5.67 -1.56
N LYS A 164 7.90 6.92 -1.66
CA LYS A 164 8.05 7.72 -2.85
C LYS A 164 9.44 8.34 -2.85
N HIS A 165 10.21 8.06 -3.90
CA HIS A 165 11.55 8.60 -4.06
C HIS A 165 11.52 9.96 -4.80
N THR A 166 12.67 10.63 -4.88
CA THR A 166 12.81 11.99 -5.45
C THR A 166 12.56 12.07 -6.95
N ASP A 167 12.60 10.93 -7.65
CA ASP A 167 12.22 10.77 -9.06
C ASP A 167 10.69 10.61 -9.25
N GLY A 168 9.92 10.62 -8.16
CA GLY A 168 8.47 10.46 -8.16
C GLY A 168 7.99 9.02 -8.25
N GLN A 169 8.89 8.03 -8.31
CA GLN A 169 8.54 6.62 -8.34
C GLN A 169 8.42 6.03 -6.93
N TRP A 170 7.64 4.97 -6.80
CA TRP A 170 7.51 4.21 -5.56
C TRP A 170 8.48 3.03 -5.56
N TYR A 171 9.17 2.84 -4.44
CA TYR A 171 10.14 1.77 -4.25
C TYR A 171 9.91 1.07 -2.92
N PHE A 172 10.14 -0.24 -2.88
CA PHE A 172 10.15 -0.99 -1.64
C PHE A 172 11.36 -0.61 -0.79
N THR A 173 11.13 -0.43 0.50
CA THR A 173 12.18 -0.17 1.47
C THR A 173 12.22 -1.29 2.48
N ASN A 174 13.41 -1.75 2.84
CA ASN A 174 13.56 -2.69 3.94
C ASN A 174 13.94 -1.93 5.21
N PRO A 175 12.95 -1.52 6.04
CA PRO A 175 13.21 -0.72 7.23
C PRO A 175 14.08 -1.45 8.26
N ASP A 176 14.07 -2.78 8.26
CA ASP A 176 14.83 -3.60 9.21
C ASP A 176 16.34 -3.69 8.87
N LEU A 177 16.76 -3.25 7.68
CA LEU A 177 18.16 -3.27 7.25
C LEU A 177 18.82 -1.89 7.28
N GLY A 178 18.05 -0.83 7.59
CA GLY A 178 18.48 0.57 7.56
C GLY A 178 18.59 1.22 8.93
N GLY A 179 19.34 0.65 9.87
CA GLY A 179 19.75 1.33 11.12
C GLY A 179 19.53 0.57 12.42
#